data_AF-A0A550GK22-F1
#
_entry.id   AF-A0A550GK22-F1
#
_cell.length_a   1.000
_cell.length_b   1.000
_cell.length_c   1.000
_cell.angle_alpha   90.00
_cell.angle_beta   90.00
_cell.angle_gamma   90.00
#
_symmetry.space_group_name_H-M   'P 1'
#
loop_
_entity.id
_entity.type
_entity.pdbx_description
1 polymer ?
#
loop_
_entity_poly.entity_id
_entity_poly.type
_entity_poly.pdbx_seq_one_letter_code
_entity_poly.pdbx_strand_id
1 'polypeptide(L)'
;MLKDVHEVKISDIKEGDSEINIEAEVTEKSYAREVRSKYGQVLMVADATLKDETGKITLTLWNEQVRQVMVGDKVKIENGYAKSYRNVLQLSTGKYGKLTVV
;
A
#
# COMPACT_ATOMS: atom_id res chain seq x y z
N MET A 1 14.38 -15.31 -16.90
CA MET A 1 15.01 -15.20 -15.57
C MET A 1 13.98 -14.59 -14.65
N LEU A 2 13.32 -15.40 -13.81
CA LEU A 2 12.42 -14.88 -12.78
C LEU A 2 13.31 -14.22 -11.73
N LYS A 3 13.12 -12.93 -11.46
CA LYS A 3 13.79 -12.30 -10.32
C LYS A 3 13.21 -12.94 -9.07
N ASP A 4 14.06 -13.46 -8.19
CA ASP A 4 13.65 -13.75 -6.81
C ASP A 4 13.15 -12.44 -6.19
N VAL A 5 11.83 -12.31 -6.07
CA VAL A 5 11.19 -11.16 -5.46
C VAL A 5 11.42 -11.31 -3.96
N HIS A 6 12.36 -10.54 -3.41
CA HIS A 6 12.64 -10.58 -1.98
C HIS A 6 11.46 -9.97 -1.22
N GLU A 7 10.82 -10.79 -0.38
CA GLU A 7 9.74 -10.36 0.49
C GLU A 7 10.33 -9.78 1.79
N VAL A 8 9.79 -8.65 2.23
CA VAL A 8 10.24 -7.96 3.44
C VAL A 8 9.15 -8.06 4.53
N LYS A 9 9.56 -7.95 5.80
CA LYS A 9 8.60 -7.87 6.92
C LYS A 9 8.15 -6.45 7.15
N ILE A 10 6.90 -6.25 7.55
CA ILE A 10 6.36 -4.91 7.79
C ILE A 10 7.18 -4.14 8.82
N SER A 11 7.66 -4.79 9.88
CA SER A 11 8.49 -4.16 10.91
C SER A 11 9.81 -3.59 10.40
N ASP A 12 10.29 -4.08 9.26
CA ASP A 12 11.60 -3.71 8.71
C ASP A 12 11.50 -2.55 7.71
N ILE A 13 10.29 -2.19 7.27
CA ILE A 13 10.05 -1.11 6.32
C ILE A 13 10.35 0.24 6.95
N LYS A 14 11.16 1.05 6.26
CA LYS A 14 11.56 2.39 6.67
C LYS A 14 11.18 3.43 5.63
N GLU A 15 11.15 4.69 6.04
CA GLU A 15 10.96 5.78 5.10
C GLU A 15 12.07 5.81 4.04
N GLY A 16 11.67 5.90 2.78
CA GLY A 16 12.59 5.92 1.64
C GLY A 16 12.80 4.55 1.00
N ASP A 17 12.37 3.47 1.64
CA ASP A 17 12.47 2.12 1.06
C ASP A 17 11.60 2.00 -0.21
N SER A 18 12.12 1.26 -1.18
CA SER A 18 11.51 0.95 -2.47
C SER A 18 11.69 -0.51 -2.83
N GLU A 19 11.08 -0.98 -3.92
CA GLU A 19 11.07 -2.40 -4.31
C GLU A 19 10.52 -3.30 -3.18
N ILE A 20 9.61 -2.75 -2.38
CA ILE A 20 8.98 -3.43 -1.24
C ILE A 20 7.99 -4.46 -1.78
N ASN A 21 8.18 -5.71 -1.39
CA ASN A 21 7.25 -6.80 -1.70
C ASN A 21 6.79 -7.43 -0.39
N ILE A 22 5.48 -7.50 -0.15
CA ILE A 22 4.90 -8.05 1.07
C ILE A 22 3.58 -8.78 0.77
N GLU A 23 3.25 -9.76 1.59
CA GLU A 23 1.90 -10.30 1.73
C GLU A 23 1.35 -9.99 3.13
N ALA A 24 0.12 -9.45 3.19
CA ALA A 24 -0.46 -8.99 4.45
C ALA A 24 -1.99 -9.04 4.44
N GLU A 25 -2.60 -9.05 5.62
CA GLU A 25 -4.05 -8.95 5.79
C GLU A 25 -4.48 -7.48 5.95
N VAL A 26 -5.59 -7.10 5.33
CA VAL A 26 -6.21 -5.79 5.49
C VAL A 26 -7.11 -5.80 6.73
N THR A 27 -6.68 -5.14 7.81
CA THR A 27 -7.44 -5.14 9.07
C THR A 27 -8.40 -3.96 9.20
N GLU A 28 -8.10 -2.85 8.54
CA GLU A 28 -8.90 -1.62 8.62
C GLU A 28 -8.88 -0.91 7.26
N LYS A 29 -9.93 -0.14 6.97
CA LYS A 29 -10.04 0.69 5.76
C LYS A 29 -10.86 1.94 6.04
N SER A 30 -10.31 3.11 5.70
CA SER A 30 -11.00 4.38 5.83
C SER A 30 -12.08 4.54 4.76
N TYR A 31 -12.99 5.49 4.97
CA TYR A 31 -13.82 6.00 3.87
C TYR A 31 -12.95 6.59 2.76
N ALA A 32 -13.42 6.40 1.53
CA ALA A 32 -12.80 7.01 0.37
C ALA A 32 -13.04 8.53 0.38
N ARG A 33 -12.03 9.28 -0.05
CA ARG A 33 -12.08 10.74 -0.20
C ARG A 33 -11.52 11.15 -1.56
N GLU A 34 -11.99 12.28 -2.06
CA GLU A 34 -11.42 12.90 -3.26
C GLU A 34 -10.22 13.77 -2.90
N VAL A 35 -9.19 13.71 -3.74
CA VAL A 35 -8.06 14.64 -3.70
C VAL A 35 -7.77 15.18 -5.10
N ARG A 36 -7.22 16.38 -5.19
CA ARG A 36 -6.76 16.95 -6.45
C ARG A 36 -5.27 16.69 -6.63
N SER A 37 -4.90 16.11 -7.76
CA SER A 37 -3.50 15.93 -8.15
C SER A 37 -2.86 17.29 -8.45
N LYS A 38 -1.52 17.33 -8.49
CA LYS A 38 -0.77 18.52 -8.90
C LYS A 38 -1.08 19.00 -10.33
N TYR A 39 -1.67 18.14 -11.15
CA TYR A 39 -2.10 18.45 -12.52
C TYR A 39 -3.61 18.74 -12.62
N GLY A 40 -4.31 18.89 -11.50
CA GLY A 40 -5.73 19.26 -11.44
C GLY A 40 -6.71 18.08 -11.58
N GLN A 41 -6.22 16.85 -11.77
CA GLN A 41 -7.07 15.66 -11.86
C GLN A 41 -7.67 15.30 -10.49
N VAL A 42 -8.94 14.93 -10.47
CA VAL A 42 -9.59 14.38 -9.27
C VAL A 42 -9.21 12.91 -9.16
N LEU A 43 -8.72 12.50 -7.99
CA LEU A 43 -8.31 11.14 -7.66
C LEU A 43 -9.10 10.66 -6.43
N MET A 44 -9.43 9.37 -6.40
CA MET A 44 -9.97 8.74 -5.21
C MET A 44 -8.83 8.17 -4.38
N VAL A 45 -8.89 8.39 -3.06
CA VAL A 45 -7.92 7.82 -2.12
C VAL A 45 -8.61 7.29 -0.87
N ALA A 46 -8.12 6.17 -0.36
CA ALA A 46 -8.48 5.63 0.95
C ALA A 46 -7.21 5.09 1.61
N ASP A 47 -7.21 5.06 2.94
CA ASP A 47 -6.12 4.53 3.72
C ASP A 47 -6.57 3.16 4.25
N ALA A 48 -5.72 2.14 4.12
CA ALA A 48 -5.95 0.80 4.65
C ALA A 48 -4.84 0.43 5.64
N THR A 49 -5.15 -0.34 6.67
CA THR A 49 -4.12 -0.90 7.56
C THR A 49 -3.83 -2.32 7.14
N LEU A 50 -2.58 -2.57 6.76
CA LEU A 50 -2.05 -3.90 6.52
C LEU A 50 -1.42 -4.44 7.80
N LYS A 51 -1.56 -5.74 8.02
CA LYS A 51 -0.97 -6.46 9.15
C LYS A 51 -0.35 -7.78 8.69
N ASP A 52 0.86 -8.04 9.17
CA ASP A 52 1.52 -9.34 9.13
C ASP A 52 1.85 -9.78 10.58
N GLU A 53 2.66 -10.83 10.75
CA GLU A 53 3.07 -11.28 12.07
C GLU A 53 4.06 -10.35 12.79
N THR A 54 4.68 -9.42 12.07
CA THR A 54 5.75 -8.54 12.57
C THR A 54 5.25 -7.14 12.92
N GLY A 55 4.16 -6.67 12.29
CA GLY A 55 3.66 -5.33 12.56
C GLY A 55 2.45 -4.92 11.72
N LYS A 56 2.24 -3.60 11.69
CA LYS A 56 1.20 -2.94 10.91
C LYS A 56 1.78 -1.78 10.12
N ILE A 57 1.28 -1.55 8.92
CA ILE A 57 1.61 -0.39 8.09
C ILE A 57 0.37 0.18 7.42
N THR A 58 0.35 1.49 7.19
CA THR A 58 -0.71 2.12 6.39
C THR A 58 -0.41 1.94 4.91
N LEU A 59 -1.35 1.42 4.14
CA LEU A 59 -1.34 1.40 2.68
C LEU A 59 -2.25 2.50 2.14
N THR A 60 -1.72 3.33 1.26
CA THR A 60 -2.50 4.32 0.52
C THR A 60 -3.07 3.69 -0.76
N LEU A 61 -4.38 3.51 -0.82
CA LEU A 61 -5.10 2.98 -1.98
C LEU A 61 -5.47 4.11 -2.93
N TRP A 62 -5.15 3.95 -4.22
CA TRP A 62 -5.46 4.93 -5.26
C TRP A 62 -6.50 4.41 -6.26
N ASN A 63 -7.46 5.27 -6.61
CA ASN A 63 -8.42 5.05 -7.68
C ASN A 63 -9.13 3.68 -7.58
N GLU A 64 -8.89 2.79 -8.54
CA GLU A 64 -9.51 1.47 -8.61
C GLU A 64 -9.17 0.59 -7.40
N GLN A 65 -7.97 0.76 -6.81
CA GLN A 65 -7.55 0.02 -5.61
C GLN A 65 -8.49 0.27 -4.42
N VAL A 66 -9.10 1.46 -4.36
CA VAL A 66 -10.08 1.81 -3.32
C VAL A 66 -11.30 0.90 -3.40
N ARG A 67 -11.68 0.41 -4.58
CA ARG A 67 -12.80 -0.52 -4.74
C ARG A 67 -12.34 -1.99 -4.71
N GLN A 68 -11.12 -2.24 -5.15
CA GLN A 68 -10.53 -3.58 -5.23
C GLN A 68 -10.34 -4.23 -3.86
N VAL A 69 -9.96 -3.43 -2.84
CA VAL A 69 -9.53 -3.94 -1.53
C VAL A 69 -10.62 -3.77 -0.47
N MET A 70 -10.90 -4.83 0.28
CA MET A 70 -11.85 -4.84 1.40
C MET A 70 -11.18 -5.25 2.71
N VAL A 71 -11.81 -4.93 3.84
CA VAL A 71 -11.37 -5.42 5.16
C VAL A 71 -11.54 -6.94 5.20
N GLY A 72 -10.50 -7.64 5.66
CA GLY A 72 -10.41 -9.10 5.69
C GLY A 72 -9.70 -9.71 4.48
N ASP A 73 -9.42 -8.93 3.44
CA ASP A 73 -8.67 -9.41 2.28
C ASP A 73 -7.21 -9.71 2.66
N LYS A 74 -6.66 -10.76 2.07
CA LYS A 74 -5.20 -10.90 1.94
C LYS A 74 -4.76 -10.20 0.67
N VAL A 75 -3.71 -9.39 0.77
CA VAL A 75 -3.17 -8.66 -0.37
C VAL A 75 -1.70 -8.93 -0.53
N LYS A 76 -1.27 -8.95 -1.78
CA LYS A 76 0.12 -8.95 -2.20
C LYS A 76 0.47 -7.60 -2.81
N ILE A 77 1.51 -6.96 -2.27
CA ILE A 77 2.11 -5.76 -2.83
C ILE A 77 3.42 -6.15 -3.50
N GLU A 78 3.60 -5.70 -4.74
CA GLU A 78 4.84 -5.88 -5.49
C GLU A 78 5.38 -4.52 -5.90
N ASN A 79 6.68 -4.30 -5.74
CA ASN A 79 7.38 -3.07 -6.10
C ASN A 79 6.74 -1.80 -5.50
N GLY A 80 6.36 -1.89 -4.21
CA GLY A 80 5.89 -0.75 -3.42
C GLY A 80 7.02 0.18 -2.97
N TYR A 81 6.64 1.33 -2.43
CA TYR A 81 7.55 2.28 -1.79
C TYR A 81 6.94 2.85 -0.52
N ALA A 82 7.79 3.16 0.45
CA ALA A 82 7.42 3.72 1.73
C ALA A 82 7.82 5.20 1.82
N LYS A 83 6.87 6.04 2.24
CA LYS A 83 7.07 7.48 2.41
C LYS A 83 6.30 7.98 3.62
N SER A 84 6.86 8.95 4.36
CA SER A 84 6.09 9.61 5.41
C SER A 84 5.18 10.69 4.83
N TYR A 85 3.92 10.67 5.26
CA TYR A 85 2.97 11.76 5.04
C TYR A 85 2.41 12.19 6.40
N ARG A 86 2.58 13.47 6.76
CA ARG A 86 2.20 14.01 8.08
C ARG A 86 2.72 13.15 9.24
N ASN A 87 3.99 12.76 9.17
CA ASN A 87 4.69 11.92 10.16
C ASN A 87 4.14 10.49 10.31
N VAL A 88 3.33 10.01 9.36
CA VAL A 88 2.88 8.62 9.30
C VAL A 88 3.57 7.94 8.13
N LEU A 89 4.27 6.83 8.41
CA LEU A 89 4.86 5.98 7.37
C LEU A 89 3.74 5.30 6.58
N GLN A 90 3.75 5.49 5.26
CA GLN A 90 2.75 4.93 4.35
C GLN A 90 3.42 4.16 3.22
N LEU A 91 2.88 2.98 2.93
CA LEU A 91 3.17 2.17 1.75
C LEU A 91 2.26 2.59 0.60
N SER A 92 2.79 2.57 -0.62
CA SER A 92 2.04 2.82 -1.86
C SER A 92 2.64 2.00 -2.99
N THR A 93 1.82 1.55 -3.94
CA THR A 93 2.31 0.85 -5.15
C THR A 93 2.87 1.82 -6.19
N GLY A 94 2.48 3.10 -6.15
CA GLY A 94 2.88 4.07 -7.16
C GLY A 94 2.53 3.63 -8.58
N LYS A 95 3.31 4.10 -9.56
CA LYS A 95 3.07 3.85 -10.98
C LYS A 95 3.48 2.45 -11.46
N TYR A 96 4.50 1.86 -10.82
CA TYR A 96 5.14 0.62 -11.28
C TYR A 96 4.96 -0.55 -10.32
N GLY A 97 4.35 -0.32 -9.17
CA GLY A 97 3.95 -1.37 -8.26
C GLY A 97 2.59 -1.93 -8.59
N LYS A 98 2.31 -3.09 -8.01
CA LYS A 98 1.07 -3.84 -8.22
C LYS A 98 0.47 -4.22 -6.87
N LEU A 99 -0.86 -4.18 -6.82
CA LEU A 99 -1.65 -4.70 -5.71
C LEU A 99 -2.53 -5.83 -6.24
N THR A 100 -2.42 -7.00 -5.63
CA THR A 100 -3.27 -8.16 -5.93
C THR A 100 -4.00 -8.59 -4.66
N VAL A 101 -5.30 -8.85 -4.76
CA VAL A 101 -6.06 -9.53 -3.70
C VAL A 101 -5.93 -11.03 -3.93
N VAL A 102 -5.61 -11.78 -2.88
CA VAL A 102 -5.29 -13.22 -2.90
C VAL A 102 -6.47 -14.05 -2.42
#